data_AF-A0A8T7MAS8-F1
#
_entry.id   AF-A0A8T7MAS8-F1
#
_cell.length_a   1.000
_cell.length_b   1.000
_cell.length_c   1.000
_cell.angle_alpha   90.00
_cell.angle_beta   90.00
_cell.angle_gamma   90.00
#
_symmetry.space_group_name_H-M   'P 1'
#
loop_
_entity.id
_entity.type
_entity.pdbx_description
1 polymer ?
#
loop_
_entity_poly.entity_id
_entity_poly.type
_entity_poly.pdbx_seq_one_letter_code
_entity_poly.pdbx_strand_id
1 'polypeptide(L)'
;MTLSTRSEPYIIPSYSLTGDLLSYLQCGRQYRYQNRGALPPSKPVQLWFGQFIHGVLEEAYRRWRTQHDDWIEGNGMGSLLNFPWSSLDIEDIQNSVIKRLAAQGIIYRNRAMLDLARKRADESINTIGLHLFPLIDQAEVRLQGNRKMPLSPGTARSDYYEISGVVDVLTSFQLVSANASNRILQALMADSGVKSTLTAARAQSKKQFEIIVDYKGMRLPSRNPNNNTLEHYEWQIQTYAWLRNKQANSHPVLAGILLFINELVPSFGDLEDLYKEVIVHKGANTTLLPTGLDLQALQNWNPNKRGSKPPTLSLEYRLARTIHIVPINQTTVGNSVQQFDGVVAEIETSIRKESKGSNISNSWRSVHNSRSCTVCDFKSFCDTSGEQGTPYAP
;
A
#
# COMPACT_ATOMS: atom_id res chain seq x y z
N MET A 1 20.53 52.69 -16.12
CA MET A 1 20.78 51.50 -15.29
C MET A 1 19.59 50.57 -15.43
N THR A 2 19.74 49.50 -16.21
CA THR A 2 18.77 48.40 -16.25
C THR A 2 18.95 47.59 -14.97
N LEU A 3 17.98 47.66 -14.06
CA LEU A 3 17.97 46.84 -12.85
C LEU A 3 17.92 45.37 -13.27
N SER A 4 18.90 44.58 -12.84
CA SER A 4 18.91 43.13 -13.02
C SER A 4 17.70 42.53 -12.31
N THR A 5 16.65 42.21 -13.07
CA THR A 5 15.51 41.45 -12.57
C THR A 5 15.99 40.07 -12.17
N ARG A 6 15.82 39.69 -10.90
CA ARG A 6 16.12 38.35 -10.40
C ARG A 6 15.38 37.32 -11.27
N SER A 7 16.11 36.35 -11.82
CA SER A 7 15.51 35.25 -12.57
C SER A 7 14.49 34.53 -11.69
N GLU A 8 13.37 34.11 -12.26
CA GLU A 8 12.39 33.31 -11.53
C GLU A 8 13.07 32.08 -10.89
N PRO A 9 12.65 31.70 -9.67
CA PRO A 9 13.23 30.55 -9.00
C PRO A 9 12.98 29.28 -9.84
N TYR A 10 14.04 28.53 -10.10
CA TYR A 10 13.94 27.21 -10.73
C TYR A 10 13.30 26.24 -9.74
N ILE A 11 12.07 25.80 -10.04
CA ILE A 11 11.30 24.90 -9.17
C ILE A 11 11.34 23.49 -9.76
N ILE A 12 11.92 22.56 -9.00
CA ILE A 12 11.86 21.14 -9.30
C ILE A 12 10.48 20.62 -8.86
N PRO A 13 9.67 20.04 -9.77
CA PRO A 13 8.46 19.32 -9.38
C PRO A 13 8.76 18.21 -8.38
N SER A 14 7.89 18.03 -7.39
CA SER A 14 7.90 16.84 -6.52
C SER A 14 6.65 16.01 -6.76
N TYR A 15 6.82 14.69 -6.84
CA TYR A 15 5.72 13.73 -6.95
C TYR A 15 5.83 12.67 -5.86
N SER A 16 4.78 12.54 -5.06
CA SER A 16 4.60 11.43 -4.14
C SER A 16 4.27 10.15 -4.90
N LEU A 17 4.92 9.04 -4.55
CA LEU A 17 4.58 7.72 -5.09
C LEU A 17 3.10 7.39 -4.88
N THR A 18 2.58 7.56 -3.66
CA THR A 18 1.18 7.27 -3.33
C THR A 18 0.25 8.40 -3.77
N GLY A 19 0.58 9.63 -3.39
CA GLY A 19 -0.30 10.78 -3.55
C GLY A 19 -0.43 11.25 -4.99
N ASP A 20 0.63 11.11 -5.79
CA ASP A 20 0.64 11.54 -7.18
C ASP A 20 0.60 10.38 -8.17
N LEU A 21 1.62 9.54 -8.16
CA LEU A 21 1.82 8.58 -9.25
C LEU A 21 0.78 7.46 -9.24
N LEU A 22 0.55 6.82 -8.08
CA LEU A 22 -0.48 5.80 -7.93
C LEU A 22 -1.89 6.37 -8.09
N SER A 23 -2.14 7.57 -7.56
CA SER A 23 -3.44 8.24 -7.70
C SER A 23 -3.75 8.61 -9.15
N TYR A 24 -2.76 9.06 -9.92
CA TYR A 24 -2.91 9.30 -11.35
C TYR A 24 -3.18 7.99 -12.12
N LEU A 25 -2.45 6.91 -11.81
CA LEU A 25 -2.67 5.59 -12.40
C LEU A 25 -4.07 5.04 -12.10
N GLN A 26 -4.63 5.33 -10.93
CA GLN A 26 -6.00 4.97 -10.59
C GLN A 26 -7.01 5.74 -11.45
N CYS A 27 -6.88 7.07 -11.53
CA CYS A 27 -7.65 7.91 -12.44
C CYS A 27 -7.04 9.31 -12.55
N GLY A 28 -6.41 9.64 -13.69
CA GLY A 28 -5.77 10.93 -13.93
C GLY A 28 -6.71 12.13 -13.76
N ARG A 29 -8.00 11.97 -14.09
CA ARG A 29 -9.01 13.01 -13.90
C ARG A 29 -9.36 13.23 -12.42
N GLN A 30 -9.50 12.17 -11.64
CA GLN A 30 -9.71 12.29 -10.19
C GLN A 30 -8.50 12.95 -9.54
N TYR A 31 -7.30 12.48 -9.90
CA TYR A 31 -6.03 13.07 -9.48
C TYR A 31 -5.97 14.59 -9.73
N ARG A 32 -6.33 15.03 -10.94
CA ARG A 32 -6.35 16.46 -11.30
C ARG A 32 -7.26 17.28 -10.38
N TYR A 33 -8.46 16.80 -10.07
CA TYR A 33 -9.40 17.56 -9.24
C TYR A 33 -8.98 17.59 -7.76
N GLN A 34 -8.45 16.49 -7.22
CA GLN A 34 -8.06 16.40 -5.80
C GLN A 34 -6.73 17.12 -5.53
N ASN A 35 -5.66 16.76 -6.24
CA ASN A 35 -4.32 17.21 -5.90
C ASN A 35 -3.96 18.58 -6.48
N ARG A 36 -4.44 18.92 -7.69
CA ARG A 36 -4.20 20.25 -8.29
C ARG A 36 -5.36 21.22 -8.11
N GLY A 37 -6.57 20.74 -7.82
CA GLY A 37 -7.72 21.59 -7.51
C GLY A 37 -7.76 22.04 -6.05
N ALA A 38 -6.91 21.47 -5.18
CA ALA A 38 -6.95 21.65 -3.72
C ALA A 38 -8.35 21.36 -3.13
N LEU A 39 -9.14 20.51 -3.81
CA LEU A 39 -10.46 20.12 -3.34
C LEU A 39 -10.28 18.95 -2.38
N PRO A 40 -10.63 19.10 -1.09
CA PRO A 40 -10.57 17.99 -0.16
C PRO A 40 -11.52 16.89 -0.65
N PRO A 41 -11.12 15.61 -0.58
CA PRO A 41 -12.00 14.51 -0.95
C PRO A 41 -13.24 14.54 -0.05
N SER A 42 -14.42 14.57 -0.67
CA SER A 42 -15.73 14.56 -0.02
C SER A 42 -16.00 13.24 0.71
N LYS A 43 -15.27 12.16 0.37
CA LYS A 43 -15.39 10.84 0.98
C LYS A 43 -14.09 10.43 1.68
N PRO A 44 -13.90 10.81 2.96
CA PRO A 44 -12.77 10.37 3.77
C PRO A 44 -12.78 8.88 4.11
N VAL A 45 -13.70 8.05 3.59
CA VAL A 45 -13.93 6.68 4.08
C VAL A 45 -12.80 5.70 3.74
N GLN A 46 -12.30 5.71 2.51
CA GLN A 46 -11.15 4.86 2.11
C GLN A 46 -9.84 5.38 2.71
N LEU A 47 -9.70 6.71 2.77
CA LEU A 47 -8.60 7.38 3.45
C LEU A 47 -8.58 7.04 4.94
N TRP A 48 -9.75 7.08 5.60
CA TRP A 48 -9.93 6.78 7.01
C TRP A 48 -9.53 5.34 7.29
N PHE A 49 -10.01 4.36 6.50
CA PHE A 49 -9.68 2.96 6.75
C PHE A 49 -8.17 2.71 6.63
N GLY A 50 -7.54 3.21 5.55
CA GLY A 50 -6.10 3.07 5.35
C GLY A 50 -5.30 3.71 6.51
N GLN A 51 -5.60 4.97 6.83
CA GLN A 51 -4.94 5.70 7.91
C GLN A 51 -5.20 5.11 9.29
N PHE A 52 -6.39 4.54 9.53
CA PHE A 52 -6.73 3.86 10.76
C PHE A 52 -5.87 2.60 10.94
N ILE A 53 -5.77 1.74 9.91
CA ILE A 53 -4.94 0.53 9.99
C ILE A 53 -3.47 0.88 10.19
N HIS A 54 -2.95 1.82 9.40
CA HIS A 54 -1.57 2.30 9.53
C HIS A 54 -1.31 2.84 10.94
N GLY A 55 -2.13 3.79 11.41
CA GLY A 55 -1.95 4.41 12.72
C GLY A 55 -2.12 3.46 13.89
N VAL A 56 -2.93 2.40 13.77
CA VAL A 56 -3.04 1.37 14.81
C VAL A 56 -1.80 0.47 14.83
N LEU A 57 -1.31 0.01 13.67
CA LEU A 57 -0.12 -0.84 13.61
C LEU A 57 1.14 -0.09 14.06
N GLU A 58 1.27 1.18 13.69
CA GLU A 58 2.35 2.06 14.12
C GLU A 58 2.34 2.27 15.65
N GLU A 59 1.19 2.65 16.21
CA GLU A 59 1.05 2.87 17.64
C GLU A 59 1.22 1.57 18.44
N ALA A 60 0.74 0.43 17.92
CA ALA A 60 0.98 -0.88 18.51
C ALA A 60 2.47 -1.23 18.53
N TYR A 61 3.17 -1.06 17.41
CA TYR A 61 4.62 -1.29 17.36
C TYR A 61 5.35 -0.37 18.35
N ARG A 62 5.00 0.92 18.41
CA ARG A 62 5.61 1.88 19.33
C ARG A 62 5.49 1.42 20.79
N ARG A 63 4.30 1.00 21.21
CA ARG A 63 4.06 0.50 22.58
C ARG A 63 4.76 -0.83 22.86
N TRP A 64 4.76 -1.75 21.89
CA TRP A 64 5.52 -2.99 21.97
C TRP A 64 7.01 -2.73 22.14
N ARG A 65 7.55 -1.81 21.33
CA ARG A 65 8.98 -1.45 21.31
C ARG A 65 9.41 -0.86 22.65
N THR A 66 8.63 0.05 23.23
CA THR A 66 8.90 0.59 24.56
C THR A 66 9.03 -0.51 25.61
N GLN A 67 8.05 -1.44 25.67
CA GLN A 67 8.12 -2.53 26.64
C GLN A 67 9.26 -3.53 26.36
N HIS A 68 9.63 -3.69 25.09
CA HIS A 68 10.74 -4.54 24.69
C HIS A 68 12.09 -3.95 25.13
N ASP A 69 12.26 -2.64 24.96
CA ASP A 69 13.45 -1.92 25.42
C ASP A 69 13.53 -1.95 26.96
N ASP A 70 12.42 -1.73 27.66
CA ASP A 70 12.34 -1.88 29.13
C ASP A 70 12.74 -3.29 29.60
N TRP A 71 12.31 -4.33 28.87
CA TRP A 71 12.66 -5.72 29.18
C TRP A 71 14.15 -6.00 28.99
N ILE A 72 14.76 -5.48 27.91
CA ILE A 72 16.20 -5.60 27.66
C ILE A 72 17.01 -4.89 28.76
N GLU A 73 16.52 -3.75 29.27
CA GLU A 73 17.15 -3.01 30.36
C GLU A 73 16.94 -3.65 31.74
N GLY A 74 16.13 -4.70 31.84
CA GLY A 74 15.86 -5.42 33.08
C GLY A 74 14.74 -4.80 33.94
N ASN A 75 13.94 -3.88 33.39
CA ASN A 75 12.82 -3.22 34.09
C ASN A 75 11.57 -4.11 34.22
N GLY A 76 11.64 -5.36 33.72
CA GLY A 76 10.56 -6.35 33.76
C GLY A 76 9.91 -6.59 32.40
N MET A 77 9.23 -7.72 32.27
CA MET A 77 8.53 -8.08 31.03
C MET A 77 7.14 -7.44 31.01
N GLY A 78 6.93 -6.50 30.09
CA GLY A 78 5.62 -5.87 29.88
C GLY A 78 4.59 -6.82 29.27
N SER A 79 3.30 -6.54 29.49
CA SER A 79 2.18 -7.38 29.00
C SER A 79 2.12 -7.46 27.48
N LEU A 80 2.50 -6.41 26.77
CA LEU A 80 2.45 -6.32 25.31
C LEU A 80 3.55 -7.15 24.64
N LEU A 81 4.51 -7.69 25.39
CA LEU A 81 5.46 -8.67 24.85
C LEU A 81 4.86 -10.05 24.68
N ASN A 82 3.71 -10.32 25.31
CA ASN A 82 3.01 -11.59 25.24
C ASN A 82 1.83 -11.50 24.27
N PHE A 83 1.93 -12.22 23.15
CA PHE A 83 0.82 -12.40 22.21
C PHE A 83 -0.02 -13.63 22.60
N PRO A 84 -1.33 -13.63 22.35
CA PRO A 84 -2.13 -12.51 21.82
C PRO A 84 -2.37 -11.43 22.88
N TRP A 85 -2.49 -10.18 22.43
CA TRP A 85 -2.87 -9.06 23.29
C TRP A 85 -4.35 -9.14 23.63
N SER A 86 -4.71 -8.56 24.78
CA SER A 86 -6.11 -8.47 25.17
C SER A 86 -6.86 -7.49 24.27
N SER A 87 -8.17 -7.72 24.09
CA SER A 87 -9.02 -6.77 23.36
C SER A 87 -9.04 -5.38 23.98
N LEU A 88 -8.80 -5.26 25.30
CA LEU A 88 -8.74 -3.97 25.98
C LEU A 88 -7.48 -3.17 25.60
N ASP A 89 -6.33 -3.83 25.53
CA ASP A 89 -5.07 -3.20 25.13
C ASP A 89 -5.14 -2.68 23.69
N ILE A 90 -5.71 -3.49 22.79
CA ILE A 90 -5.89 -3.12 21.40
C ILE A 90 -6.96 -2.02 21.26
N GLU A 91 -8.06 -2.10 22.01
CA GLU A 91 -9.13 -1.10 21.96
C GLU A 91 -8.63 0.29 22.40
N ASP A 92 -7.76 0.39 23.41
CA ASP A 92 -7.17 1.67 23.81
C ASP A 92 -6.39 2.32 22.66
N ILE A 93 -5.58 1.54 21.94
CA ILE A 93 -4.84 1.98 20.75
C ILE A 93 -5.83 2.44 19.67
N GLN A 94 -6.83 1.61 19.35
CA GLN A 94 -7.85 1.94 18.35
C GLN A 94 -8.56 3.25 18.70
N ASN A 95 -8.96 3.43 19.95
CA ASN A 95 -9.64 4.64 20.43
C ASN A 95 -8.77 5.89 20.30
N SER A 96 -7.48 5.77 20.63
CA SER A 96 -6.52 6.87 20.46
C SER A 96 -6.39 7.29 18.99
N VAL A 97 -6.22 6.32 18.08
CA VAL A 97 -6.12 6.58 16.65
C VAL A 97 -7.40 7.18 16.09
N ILE A 98 -8.57 6.67 16.47
CA ILE A 98 -9.88 7.20 16.05
C ILE A 98 -10.02 8.67 16.46
N LYS A 99 -9.66 9.02 17.71
CA LYS A 99 -9.71 10.41 18.20
C LYS A 99 -8.78 11.31 17.40
N ARG A 100 -7.56 10.85 17.09
CA ARG A 100 -6.58 11.59 16.28
C ARG A 100 -7.08 11.85 14.86
N LEU A 101 -7.66 10.84 14.20
CA LEU A 101 -8.25 11.00 12.86
C LEU A 101 -9.46 11.94 12.88
N ALA A 102 -10.33 11.83 13.89
CA ALA A 102 -11.48 12.71 14.03
C ALA A 102 -11.07 14.18 14.23
N ALA A 103 -9.99 14.43 14.99
CA ALA A 103 -9.42 15.77 15.17
C ALA A 103 -8.88 16.37 13.86
N GLN A 104 -8.55 15.55 12.87
CA GLN A 104 -8.14 15.95 11.52
C GLN A 104 -9.32 16.07 10.54
N GLY A 105 -10.56 15.89 11.01
CA GLY A 105 -11.75 15.88 10.16
C GLY A 105 -11.95 14.57 9.36
N ILE A 106 -11.15 13.54 9.66
CA ILE A 106 -11.20 12.25 8.97
C ILE A 106 -12.03 11.30 9.84
N ILE A 107 -13.26 11.05 9.41
CA ILE A 107 -14.25 10.27 10.18
C ILE A 107 -14.70 9.01 9.43
N TYR A 108 -15.04 7.96 10.19
CA TYR A 108 -15.62 6.74 9.62
C TYR A 108 -17.08 6.98 9.19
N ARG A 109 -17.50 6.28 8.13
CA ARG A 109 -18.83 6.43 7.53
C ARG A 109 -19.97 5.94 8.42
N ASN A 110 -19.81 4.76 8.99
CA ASN A 110 -20.85 4.09 9.77
C ASN A 110 -20.22 3.07 10.73
N ARG A 111 -21.03 2.62 11.68
CA ARG A 111 -20.58 1.70 12.73
C ARG A 111 -20.10 0.35 12.17
N ALA A 112 -20.78 -0.19 11.16
CA ALA A 112 -20.40 -1.47 10.56
C ALA A 112 -18.98 -1.44 9.94
N MET A 113 -18.61 -0.32 9.30
CA MET A 113 -17.27 -0.13 8.76
C MET A 113 -16.23 -0.02 9.89
N LEU A 114 -16.53 0.74 10.95
CA LEU A 114 -15.67 0.84 12.13
C LEU A 114 -15.46 -0.53 12.78
N ASP A 115 -16.52 -1.30 13.00
CA ASP A 115 -16.44 -2.61 13.65
C ASP A 115 -15.60 -3.59 12.82
N LEU A 116 -15.73 -3.57 11.49
CA LEU A 116 -14.89 -4.37 10.61
C LEU A 116 -13.41 -3.92 10.65
N ALA A 117 -13.16 -2.61 10.66
CA ALA A 117 -11.81 -2.07 10.74
C ALA A 117 -11.12 -2.44 12.06
N ARG A 118 -11.83 -2.34 13.19
CA ARG A 118 -11.33 -2.78 14.49
C ARG A 118 -10.99 -4.26 14.52
N LYS A 119 -11.87 -5.12 13.98
CA LYS A 119 -11.60 -6.56 13.86
C LYS A 119 -10.35 -6.84 13.03
N ARG A 120 -10.18 -6.12 11.92
CA ARG A 120 -8.97 -6.25 11.08
C ARG A 120 -7.72 -5.81 11.81
N ALA A 121 -7.78 -4.69 12.52
CA ALA A 121 -6.64 -4.20 13.30
C ALA A 121 -6.27 -5.18 14.43
N ASP A 122 -7.27 -5.72 15.14
CA ASP A 122 -7.08 -6.72 16.19
C ASP A 122 -6.39 -7.99 15.66
N GLU A 123 -6.95 -8.59 14.61
CA GLU A 123 -6.38 -9.78 13.97
C GLU A 123 -4.98 -9.48 13.39
N SER A 124 -4.74 -8.27 12.89
CA SER A 124 -3.43 -7.87 12.37
C SER A 124 -2.36 -7.81 13.45
N ILE A 125 -2.65 -7.21 14.61
CA ILE A 125 -1.72 -7.16 15.74
C ILE A 125 -1.43 -8.58 16.23
N ASN A 126 -2.49 -9.35 16.48
CA ASN A 126 -2.37 -10.67 17.10
C ASN A 126 -1.78 -11.75 16.17
N THR A 127 -1.90 -11.57 14.86
CA THR A 127 -1.40 -12.55 13.88
C THR A 127 -0.09 -12.09 13.23
N ILE A 128 -0.06 -10.88 12.70
CA ILE A 128 1.10 -10.35 11.97
C ILE A 128 2.07 -9.64 12.91
N GLY A 129 1.58 -8.89 13.91
CA GLY A 129 2.42 -8.15 14.85
C GLY A 129 3.44 -9.04 15.58
N LEU A 130 3.01 -10.22 16.04
CA LEU A 130 3.86 -11.29 16.58
C LEU A 130 5.11 -11.56 15.73
N HIS A 131 4.94 -11.58 14.40
CA HIS A 131 6.01 -11.92 13.47
C HIS A 131 6.74 -10.69 12.96
N LEU A 132 6.05 -9.56 12.84
CA LEU A 132 6.58 -8.36 12.22
C LEU A 132 7.33 -7.48 13.23
N PHE A 133 6.77 -7.20 14.40
CA PHE A 133 7.35 -6.26 15.36
C PHE A 133 8.81 -6.60 15.74
N PRO A 134 9.18 -7.87 15.98
CA PRO A 134 10.57 -8.22 16.25
C PRO A 134 11.54 -8.00 15.08
N LEU A 135 11.03 -7.82 13.86
CA LEU A 135 11.83 -7.59 12.66
C LEU A 135 12.00 -6.11 12.32
N ILE A 136 11.20 -5.22 12.92
CA ILE A 136 11.24 -3.79 12.58
C ILE A 136 12.54 -3.17 13.11
N ASP A 137 13.31 -2.57 12.22
CA ASP A 137 14.44 -1.71 12.55
C ASP A 137 13.97 -0.25 12.65
N GLN A 138 13.23 0.20 11.62
CA GLN A 138 12.66 1.55 11.55
C GLN A 138 11.23 1.50 11.03
N ALA A 139 10.38 2.40 11.54
CA ALA A 139 9.02 2.62 11.05
C ALA A 139 8.90 4.03 10.45
N GLU A 140 7.99 4.20 9.48
CA GLU A 140 7.72 5.47 8.78
C GLU A 140 8.96 6.15 8.15
N VAL A 141 9.73 5.41 7.36
CA VAL A 141 10.95 5.93 6.74
C VAL A 141 10.61 6.79 5.52
N ARG A 142 10.88 8.09 5.63
CA ARG A 142 10.73 9.05 4.51
C ARG A 142 11.89 8.91 3.53
N LEU A 143 11.56 8.79 2.26
CA LEU A 143 12.50 8.61 1.18
C LEU A 143 12.27 9.64 0.08
N GLN A 144 13.35 10.19 -0.47
CA GLN A 144 13.30 11.15 -1.57
C GLN A 144 14.51 10.99 -2.49
N GLY A 145 14.33 11.33 -3.76
CA GLY A 145 15.39 11.27 -4.76
C GLY A 145 15.00 11.98 -6.05
N ASN A 146 16.00 12.41 -6.81
CA ASN A 146 15.80 13.18 -8.03
C ASN A 146 16.07 12.33 -9.27
N ARG A 147 15.30 12.60 -10.33
CA ARG A 147 15.40 11.96 -11.64
C ARG A 147 15.35 13.00 -12.74
N LYS A 148 15.88 12.66 -13.92
CA LYS A 148 15.76 13.50 -15.11
C LYS A 148 14.31 13.54 -15.56
N MET A 149 13.86 14.70 -15.99
CA MET A 149 12.54 14.88 -16.56
C MET A 149 12.37 14.01 -17.82
N PRO A 150 11.33 13.18 -17.91
CA PRO A 150 11.12 12.26 -19.03
C PRO A 150 10.44 12.94 -20.23
N LEU A 151 10.86 14.15 -20.57
CA LEU A 151 10.38 14.95 -21.69
C LEU A 151 11.55 15.63 -22.40
N SER A 152 11.38 15.99 -23.68
CA SER A 152 12.42 16.70 -24.43
C SER A 152 12.76 18.06 -23.81
N PRO A 153 14.03 18.50 -23.84
CA PRO A 153 14.44 19.82 -23.34
C PRO A 153 13.58 20.94 -23.94
N GLY A 154 13.25 21.94 -23.12
CA GLY A 154 12.37 23.06 -23.51
C GLY A 154 10.88 22.72 -23.59
N THR A 155 10.48 21.46 -23.39
CA THR A 155 9.08 21.03 -23.36
C THR A 155 8.51 20.95 -21.95
N ALA A 156 9.36 20.63 -20.98
CA ALA A 156 9.00 20.54 -19.57
C ALA A 156 9.35 21.82 -18.82
N ARG A 157 8.69 22.01 -17.67
CA ARG A 157 8.93 23.14 -16.77
C ARG A 157 10.24 23.04 -15.95
N SER A 158 10.91 21.88 -15.99
CA SER A 158 12.17 21.60 -15.27
C SER A 158 12.92 20.46 -15.97
N ASP A 159 14.23 20.38 -15.78
CA ASP A 159 15.10 19.30 -16.31
C ASP A 159 15.09 18.06 -15.41
N TYR A 160 14.63 18.23 -14.17
CA TYR A 160 14.54 17.19 -13.16
C TYR A 160 13.16 17.20 -12.51
N TYR A 161 12.84 16.08 -11.87
CA TYR A 161 11.77 16.00 -10.89
C TYR A 161 12.24 15.20 -9.68
N GLU A 162 11.64 15.50 -8.54
CA GLU A 162 11.78 14.75 -7.30
C GLU A 162 10.67 13.69 -7.22
N ILE A 163 11.05 12.51 -6.75
CA ILE A 163 10.11 11.47 -6.34
C ILE A 163 10.27 11.23 -4.84
N SER A 164 9.15 11.17 -4.13
CA SER A 164 9.11 11.00 -2.67
C SER A 164 8.14 9.90 -2.25
N GLY A 165 8.36 9.36 -1.04
CA GLY A 165 7.48 8.36 -0.46
C GLY A 165 7.80 8.06 1.00
N VAL A 166 6.91 7.30 1.63
CA VAL A 166 7.06 6.86 3.02
C VAL A 166 6.93 5.35 3.02
N VAL A 167 7.95 4.68 3.55
CA VAL A 167 7.96 3.25 3.80
C VAL A 167 7.42 2.99 5.20
N ASP A 168 6.39 2.16 5.33
CA ASP A 168 5.78 1.89 6.63
C ASP A 168 6.77 1.21 7.58
N VAL A 169 7.50 0.21 7.08
CA VAL A 169 8.45 -0.58 7.87
C VAL A 169 9.70 -0.89 7.06
N LEU A 170 10.84 -0.62 7.67
CA LEU A 170 12.15 -1.08 7.23
C LEU A 170 12.67 -2.09 8.26
N THR A 171 13.05 -3.27 7.79
CA THR A 171 13.67 -4.30 8.62
C THR A 171 15.15 -4.43 8.26
N SER A 172 15.99 -4.72 9.26
CA SER A 172 17.40 -5.00 9.07
C SER A 172 17.67 -6.47 9.40
N PHE A 173 18.26 -7.21 8.46
CA PHE A 173 18.44 -8.64 8.58
C PHE A 173 19.91 -9.05 8.45
N GLN A 174 20.37 -9.82 9.44
CA GLN A 174 21.55 -10.65 9.32
C GLN A 174 21.11 -12.09 9.07
N LEU A 175 21.66 -12.73 8.04
CA LEU A 175 21.22 -14.04 7.56
C LEU A 175 21.27 -15.19 8.58
N VAL A 176 21.92 -14.98 9.72
CA VAL A 176 22.19 -16.00 10.74
C VAL A 176 21.10 -16.02 11.84
N SER A 177 20.24 -14.99 11.93
CA SER A 177 19.29 -14.82 13.05
C SER A 177 17.84 -15.18 12.72
N ALA A 178 17.58 -15.99 11.69
CA ALA A 178 16.22 -16.35 11.30
C ALA A 178 15.57 -17.25 12.35
N ASN A 179 14.58 -16.74 13.11
CA ASN A 179 13.71 -17.62 13.89
C ASN A 179 12.88 -18.47 12.91
N ALA A 180 13.10 -19.78 12.93
CA ALA A 180 12.46 -20.73 12.04
C ALA A 180 10.93 -20.78 12.17
N SER A 181 10.34 -20.29 13.27
CA SER A 181 8.89 -20.21 13.46
C SER A 181 8.26 -18.90 12.96
N ASN A 182 9.05 -17.91 12.57
CA ASN A 182 8.52 -16.63 12.08
C ASN A 182 7.94 -16.79 10.67
N ARG A 183 6.62 -16.63 10.53
CA ARG A 183 5.90 -16.87 9.27
C ARG A 183 6.28 -15.91 8.14
N ILE A 184 6.65 -14.67 8.46
CA ILE A 184 7.12 -13.69 7.47
C ILE A 184 8.46 -14.14 6.90
N LEU A 185 9.39 -14.57 7.77
CA LEU A 185 10.68 -15.11 7.33
C LEU A 185 10.53 -16.43 6.56
N GLN A 186 9.60 -17.31 6.95
CA GLN A 186 9.29 -18.53 6.20
C GLN A 186 8.80 -18.21 4.78
N ALA A 187 7.87 -17.28 4.64
CA ALA A 187 7.36 -16.85 3.33
C ALA A 187 8.48 -16.27 2.46
N LEU A 188 9.31 -15.39 3.04
CA LEU A 188 10.46 -14.80 2.37
C LEU A 188 11.47 -15.86 1.91
N MET A 189 11.79 -16.83 2.76
CA MET A 189 12.74 -17.90 2.47
C MET A 189 12.16 -19.00 1.57
N ALA A 190 10.85 -19.06 1.38
CA ALA A 190 10.22 -19.97 0.42
C ALA A 190 10.31 -19.43 -1.02
N ASP A 191 10.28 -18.09 -1.18
CA ASP A 191 10.25 -17.41 -2.47
C ASP A 191 11.52 -17.65 -3.30
N SER A 192 11.33 -18.10 -4.55
CA SER A 192 12.43 -18.43 -5.45
C SER A 192 13.18 -17.20 -5.97
N GLY A 193 12.46 -16.08 -6.20
CA GLY A 193 13.06 -14.82 -6.60
C GLY A 193 13.99 -14.29 -5.51
N VAL A 194 13.54 -14.31 -4.25
CA VAL A 194 14.36 -13.91 -3.10
C VAL A 194 15.56 -14.84 -2.90
N LYS A 195 15.39 -16.16 -3.03
CA LYS A 195 16.53 -17.11 -2.99
C LYS A 195 17.60 -16.77 -4.02
N SER A 196 17.18 -16.38 -5.23
CA SER A 196 18.11 -15.99 -6.29
C SER A 196 18.87 -14.70 -5.95
N THR A 197 18.17 -13.66 -5.47
CA THR A 197 18.80 -12.41 -5.02
C THR A 197 19.75 -12.65 -3.84
N LEU A 198 19.36 -13.52 -2.92
CA LEU A 198 20.15 -13.88 -1.75
C LEU A 198 21.45 -14.59 -2.15
N THR A 199 21.36 -15.54 -3.08
CA THR A 199 22.53 -16.25 -3.61
C THR A 199 23.51 -15.30 -4.28
N ALA A 200 23.00 -14.38 -5.11
CA ALA A 200 23.81 -13.34 -5.75
C ALA A 200 24.47 -12.41 -4.73
N ALA A 201 23.77 -12.03 -3.67
CA ALA A 201 24.31 -11.16 -2.65
C ALA A 201 25.37 -11.83 -1.77
N ARG A 202 25.22 -13.13 -1.48
CA ARG A 202 26.25 -13.94 -0.80
C ARG A 202 27.53 -14.01 -1.62
N ALA A 203 27.44 -14.15 -2.94
CA ALA A 203 28.60 -14.13 -3.82
C ALA A 203 29.37 -12.80 -3.75
N GLN A 204 28.69 -11.70 -3.42
CA GLN A 204 29.28 -10.36 -3.24
C GLN A 204 29.76 -10.08 -1.81
N SER A 205 29.84 -11.10 -0.93
CA SER A 205 30.21 -10.96 0.49
C SER A 205 29.36 -9.97 1.30
N LYS A 206 28.15 -9.64 0.83
CA LYS A 206 27.23 -8.78 1.58
C LYS A 206 26.57 -9.59 2.70
N LYS A 207 26.67 -9.09 3.92
CA LYS A 207 26.19 -9.78 5.14
C LYS A 207 24.90 -9.21 5.73
N GLN A 208 24.59 -7.96 5.40
CA GLN A 208 23.43 -7.22 5.92
C GLN A 208 22.53 -6.82 4.76
N PHE A 209 21.23 -6.99 4.99
CA PHE A 209 20.19 -6.74 4.02
C PHE A 209 19.02 -6.03 4.67
N GLU A 210 18.29 -5.29 3.86
CA GLU A 210 17.03 -4.69 4.25
C GLU A 210 15.86 -5.37 3.55
N ILE A 211 14.72 -5.41 4.24
CA ILE A 211 13.44 -5.75 3.64
C ILE A 211 12.48 -4.60 3.93
N ILE A 212 11.79 -4.16 2.89
CA ILE A 212 10.77 -3.12 2.95
C ILE A 212 9.42 -3.78 3.15
N VAL A 213 8.64 -3.35 4.13
CA VAL A 213 7.29 -3.87 4.36
C VAL A 213 6.29 -2.71 4.29
N ASP A 214 5.18 -2.92 3.59
CA ASP A 214 4.14 -1.92 3.38
C ASP A 214 2.75 -2.55 3.56
N TYR A 215 1.86 -1.84 4.26
CA TYR A 215 0.52 -2.31 4.61
C TYR A 215 -0.52 -1.82 3.61
N LYS A 216 -1.27 -2.75 3.04
CA LYS A 216 -2.39 -2.46 2.15
C LYS A 216 -3.71 -2.81 2.83
N GLY A 217 -4.53 -1.78 3.05
CA GLY A 217 -5.89 -1.87 3.60
C GLY A 217 -6.92 -2.45 2.62
N MET A 218 -6.53 -3.47 1.86
CA MET A 218 -7.35 -4.11 0.82
C MET A 218 -7.03 -5.60 0.73
N ARG A 219 -7.79 -6.32 -0.09
CA ARG A 219 -7.46 -7.69 -0.46
C ARG A 219 -6.25 -7.75 -1.38
N LEU A 220 -5.64 -8.92 -1.45
CA LEU A 220 -4.71 -9.25 -2.53
C LEU A 220 -5.45 -9.06 -3.87
N PRO A 221 -4.98 -8.15 -4.75
CA PRO A 221 -5.65 -7.90 -6.01
C PRO A 221 -5.68 -9.15 -6.89
N SER A 222 -6.75 -9.28 -7.67
CA SER A 222 -6.88 -10.36 -8.65
C SER A 222 -5.83 -10.23 -9.76
N ARG A 223 -5.46 -11.37 -10.35
CA ARG A 223 -4.64 -11.46 -11.58
C ARG A 223 -5.44 -11.24 -12.85
N ASN A 224 -6.57 -10.53 -12.77
CA ASN A 224 -7.32 -10.17 -13.97
C ASN A 224 -6.42 -9.29 -14.86
N PRO A 225 -6.22 -9.60 -16.16
CA PRO A 225 -5.38 -8.82 -17.06
C PRO A 225 -5.77 -7.34 -17.20
N ASN A 226 -7.00 -6.99 -16.86
CA ASN A 226 -7.49 -5.61 -16.85
C ASN A 226 -7.25 -4.89 -15.52
N ASN A 227 -6.60 -5.54 -14.54
CA ASN A 227 -6.36 -5.03 -13.20
C ASN A 227 -4.86 -5.05 -12.86
N ASN A 228 -4.21 -3.90 -13.01
CA ASN A 228 -2.77 -3.75 -12.75
C ASN A 228 -2.48 -3.30 -11.30
N THR A 229 -3.47 -3.35 -10.39
CA THR A 229 -3.28 -2.82 -9.02
C THR A 229 -2.15 -3.50 -8.26
N LEU A 230 -1.99 -4.84 -8.37
CA LEU A 230 -0.88 -5.53 -7.72
C LEU A 230 0.46 -5.08 -8.29
N GLU A 231 0.57 -5.04 -9.62
CA GLU A 231 1.77 -4.59 -10.33
C GLU A 231 2.16 -3.16 -9.92
N HIS A 232 1.20 -2.23 -9.81
CA HIS A 232 1.48 -0.87 -9.37
C HIS A 232 2.05 -0.81 -7.93
N TYR A 233 1.59 -1.68 -7.02
CA TYR A 233 2.17 -1.77 -5.68
C TYR A 233 3.54 -2.44 -5.66
N GLU A 234 3.78 -3.40 -6.55
CA GLU A 234 5.13 -3.95 -6.76
C GLU A 234 6.08 -2.88 -7.28
N TRP A 235 5.63 -2.05 -8.23
CA TRP A 235 6.40 -0.90 -8.70
C TRP A 235 6.71 0.06 -7.57
N GLN A 236 5.72 0.40 -6.73
CA GLN A 236 5.92 1.26 -5.57
C GLN A 236 7.04 0.75 -4.66
N ILE A 237 6.97 -0.52 -4.23
CA ILE A 237 7.99 -1.13 -3.37
C ILE A 237 9.37 -1.16 -4.05
N GLN A 238 9.43 -1.48 -5.35
CA GLN A 238 10.68 -1.49 -6.10
C GLN A 238 11.28 -0.09 -6.22
N THR A 239 10.45 0.95 -6.32
CA THR A 239 10.91 2.34 -6.30
C THR A 239 11.33 2.79 -4.91
N TYR A 240 10.67 2.32 -3.83
CA TYR A 240 11.19 2.51 -2.47
C TYR A 240 12.58 1.90 -2.31
N ALA A 241 12.83 0.70 -2.86
CA ALA A 241 14.16 0.11 -2.86
C ALA A 241 15.18 0.95 -3.64
N TRP A 242 14.79 1.52 -4.79
CA TRP A 242 15.63 2.47 -5.53
C TRP A 242 15.97 3.71 -4.69
N LEU A 243 14.97 4.32 -4.05
CA LEU A 243 15.14 5.49 -3.20
C LEU A 243 15.99 5.18 -1.96
N ARG A 244 15.80 4.01 -1.33
CA ARG A 244 16.55 3.58 -0.16
C ARG A 244 18.04 3.46 -0.48
N ASN A 245 18.38 2.88 -1.64
CA ASN A 245 19.77 2.79 -2.12
C ASN A 245 20.44 4.14 -2.41
N LYS A 246 19.70 5.26 -2.41
CA LYS A 246 20.25 6.62 -2.52
C LYS A 246 20.56 7.27 -1.17
N GLN A 247 20.05 6.72 -0.08
CA GLN A 247 20.25 7.28 1.25
C GLN A 247 21.60 6.86 1.83
N ALA A 248 22.18 7.72 2.67
CA ALA A 248 23.30 7.35 3.51
C ALA A 248 22.92 6.17 4.42
N ASN A 249 23.88 5.32 4.75
CA ASN A 249 23.69 4.14 5.61
C ASN A 249 22.62 3.16 5.10
N SER A 250 22.46 3.03 3.77
CA SER A 250 21.59 2.02 3.18
C SER A 250 22.29 0.68 3.02
N HIS A 251 21.58 -0.39 3.38
CA HIS A 251 21.94 -1.74 2.98
C HIS A 251 21.18 -2.14 1.71
N PRO A 252 21.69 -3.12 0.94
CA PRO A 252 20.94 -3.63 -0.20
C PRO A 252 19.58 -4.16 0.25
N VAL A 253 18.53 -3.69 -0.42
CA VAL A 253 17.17 -4.22 -0.23
C VAL A 253 17.03 -5.53 -0.98
N LEU A 254 16.75 -6.62 -0.27
CA LEU A 254 16.67 -7.98 -0.83
C LEU A 254 15.27 -8.27 -1.41
N ALA A 255 14.25 -7.80 -0.71
CA ALA A 255 12.86 -8.03 -1.02
C ALA A 255 12.01 -6.87 -0.48
N GLY A 256 10.81 -6.74 -1.01
CA GLY A 256 9.73 -6.09 -0.30
C GLY A 256 8.60 -7.06 0.04
N ILE A 257 7.75 -6.67 0.97
CA ILE A 257 6.59 -7.43 1.41
C ILE A 257 5.39 -6.50 1.43
N LEU A 258 4.34 -6.85 0.68
CA LEU A 258 3.04 -6.22 0.75
C LEU A 258 2.15 -7.04 1.69
N LEU A 259 1.59 -6.39 2.71
CA LEU A 259 0.69 -7.01 3.66
C LEU A 259 -0.77 -6.61 3.36
N PHE A 260 -1.54 -7.51 2.78
CA PHE A 260 -2.94 -7.30 2.41
C PHE A 260 -3.87 -7.61 3.59
N ILE A 261 -4.08 -6.61 4.45
CA ILE A 261 -4.72 -6.75 5.76
C ILE A 261 -6.15 -7.29 5.69
N ASN A 262 -6.88 -7.06 4.59
CA ASN A 262 -8.26 -7.55 4.48
C ASN A 262 -8.34 -9.07 4.31
N GLU A 263 -7.24 -9.75 3.94
CA GLU A 263 -7.20 -11.21 3.84
C GLU A 263 -7.26 -11.87 5.23
N LEU A 264 -6.83 -11.18 6.28
CA LEU A 264 -6.97 -11.64 7.66
C LEU A 264 -8.44 -11.64 8.10
N VAL A 265 -9.22 -10.61 7.82
CA VAL A 265 -10.66 -10.60 8.14
C VAL A 265 -11.44 -10.19 6.90
N PRO A 266 -11.72 -11.15 5.98
CA PRO A 266 -12.38 -10.83 4.74
C PRO A 266 -13.86 -10.53 4.99
N SER A 267 -14.36 -9.47 4.36
CA SER A 267 -15.80 -9.17 4.35
C SER A 267 -16.58 -10.13 3.43
N PHE A 268 -17.91 -10.03 3.42
CA PHE A 268 -18.74 -10.75 2.46
C PHE A 268 -18.31 -10.47 1.02
N GLY A 269 -18.15 -9.19 0.65
CA GLY A 269 -17.76 -8.80 -0.70
C GLY A 269 -16.33 -9.23 -1.05
N ASP A 270 -15.45 -9.31 -0.05
CA ASP A 270 -14.10 -9.84 -0.22
C ASP A 270 -14.12 -11.32 -0.60
N LEU A 271 -14.94 -12.12 0.11
CA LEU A 271 -15.13 -13.53 -0.19
C LEU A 271 -15.87 -13.73 -1.51
N GLU A 272 -16.84 -12.88 -1.86
CA GLU A 272 -17.57 -12.96 -3.12
C GLU A 272 -16.65 -12.79 -4.33
N ASP A 273 -15.74 -11.81 -4.28
CA ASP A 273 -14.75 -11.64 -5.33
C ASP A 273 -13.77 -12.83 -5.39
N LEU A 274 -13.32 -13.33 -4.23
CA LEU A 274 -12.47 -14.53 -4.18
C LEU A 274 -13.18 -15.75 -4.77
N TYR A 275 -14.47 -15.92 -4.48
CA TYR A 275 -15.31 -16.95 -5.08
C TYR A 275 -15.36 -16.80 -6.61
N LYS A 276 -15.51 -15.58 -7.12
CA LYS A 276 -15.46 -15.34 -8.57
C LYS A 276 -14.10 -15.73 -9.13
N GLU A 277 -13.00 -15.37 -8.49
CA GLU A 277 -11.64 -15.70 -8.95
C GLU A 277 -11.38 -17.22 -8.97
N VAL A 278 -11.76 -17.93 -7.90
CA VAL A 278 -11.47 -19.36 -7.72
C VAL A 278 -12.47 -20.25 -8.45
N ILE A 279 -13.77 -19.99 -8.30
CA ILE A 279 -14.85 -20.88 -8.76
C ILE A 279 -15.32 -20.48 -10.16
N VAL A 280 -15.70 -19.22 -10.35
CA VAL A 280 -16.26 -18.75 -11.64
C VAL A 280 -15.18 -18.72 -12.73
N HIS A 281 -14.02 -18.16 -12.42
CA HIS A 281 -12.88 -18.07 -13.34
C HIS A 281 -11.92 -19.26 -13.22
N LYS A 282 -12.32 -20.33 -12.52
CA LYS A 282 -11.54 -21.58 -12.37
C LYS A 282 -10.09 -21.35 -11.93
N GLY A 283 -9.85 -20.34 -11.10
CA GLY A 283 -8.53 -20.03 -10.57
C GLY A 283 -7.63 -19.17 -11.45
N ALA A 284 -8.04 -18.83 -12.68
CA ALA A 284 -7.19 -18.07 -13.61
C ALA A 284 -6.82 -16.67 -13.09
N ASN A 285 -7.65 -16.11 -12.22
CA ASN A 285 -7.53 -14.73 -11.74
C ASN A 285 -7.06 -14.62 -10.28
N THR A 286 -6.63 -15.70 -9.62
CA THR A 286 -6.07 -15.63 -8.26
C THR A 286 -4.56 -15.88 -8.26
N THR A 287 -3.84 -15.17 -7.40
CA THR A 287 -2.42 -15.42 -7.15
C THR A 287 -2.18 -16.70 -6.33
N LEU A 288 -3.14 -17.05 -5.47
CA LEU A 288 -3.05 -18.21 -4.59
C LEU A 288 -4.37 -18.97 -4.59
N LEU A 289 -4.30 -20.28 -4.88
CA LEU A 289 -5.46 -21.16 -4.87
C LEU A 289 -5.68 -21.75 -3.47
N PRO A 290 -6.93 -21.80 -2.99
CA PRO A 290 -7.25 -22.58 -1.80
C PRO A 290 -7.12 -24.06 -2.11
N THR A 291 -6.84 -24.86 -1.09
CA THR A 291 -6.76 -26.32 -1.20
C THR A 291 -7.54 -26.99 -0.06
N GLY A 292 -7.79 -28.29 -0.19
CA GLY A 292 -8.44 -29.08 0.87
C GLY A 292 -9.77 -28.49 1.33
N LEU A 293 -9.91 -28.31 2.65
CA LEU A 293 -11.13 -27.81 3.29
C LEU A 293 -11.50 -26.38 2.87
N ASP A 294 -10.51 -25.52 2.59
CA ASP A 294 -10.77 -24.14 2.17
C ASP A 294 -11.41 -24.08 0.78
N LEU A 295 -10.94 -24.93 -0.14
CA LEU A 295 -11.53 -25.05 -1.47
C LEU A 295 -12.95 -25.60 -1.38
N GLN A 296 -13.16 -26.64 -0.57
CA GLN A 296 -14.49 -27.23 -0.35
C GLN A 296 -15.46 -26.21 0.27
N ALA A 297 -15.02 -25.42 1.24
CA ALA A 297 -15.83 -24.39 1.87
C ALA A 297 -16.30 -23.33 0.85
N LEU A 298 -15.41 -22.91 -0.07
CA LEU A 298 -15.76 -21.99 -1.16
C LEU A 298 -16.68 -22.63 -2.21
N GLN A 299 -16.43 -23.89 -2.59
CA GLN A 299 -17.25 -24.63 -3.55
C GLN A 299 -18.69 -24.82 -3.06
N ASN A 300 -18.86 -25.09 -1.76
CA ASN A 300 -20.16 -25.31 -1.13
C ASN A 300 -20.91 -24.01 -0.83
N TRP A 301 -20.24 -22.85 -0.94
CA TRP A 301 -20.86 -21.55 -0.71
C TRP A 301 -21.51 -21.02 -1.99
N ASN A 302 -22.72 -20.46 -1.85
CA ASN A 302 -23.40 -19.75 -2.93
C ASN A 302 -23.65 -18.30 -2.51
N PRO A 303 -22.82 -17.33 -2.99
CA PRO A 303 -22.97 -15.93 -2.62
C PRO A 303 -24.29 -15.32 -3.09
N ASN A 304 -24.89 -15.83 -4.16
CA ASN A 304 -26.14 -15.30 -4.72
C ASN A 304 -27.38 -15.74 -3.93
N LYS A 305 -27.25 -16.73 -3.03
CA LYS A 305 -28.37 -17.20 -2.20
C LYS A 305 -28.61 -16.22 -1.05
N ARG A 306 -29.84 -15.69 -0.95
CA ARG A 306 -30.25 -14.80 0.15
C ARG A 306 -30.02 -15.47 1.50
N GLY A 307 -29.36 -14.76 2.42
CA GLY A 307 -29.04 -15.26 3.75
C GLY A 307 -27.90 -16.28 3.79
N SER A 308 -27.13 -16.44 2.69
CA SER A 308 -25.94 -17.29 2.71
C SER A 308 -24.94 -16.76 3.74
N LYS A 309 -24.42 -17.66 4.58
CA LYS A 309 -23.35 -17.35 5.51
C LYS A 309 -22.01 -17.46 4.76
N PRO A 310 -21.12 -16.47 4.85
CA PRO A 310 -19.78 -16.59 4.25
C PRO A 310 -19.02 -17.79 4.81
N PRO A 311 -18.19 -18.46 3.99
CA PRO A 311 -17.36 -19.55 4.46
C PRO A 311 -16.29 -19.02 5.41
N THR A 312 -15.91 -19.84 6.39
CA THR A 312 -14.75 -19.57 7.24
C THR A 312 -13.53 -20.23 6.61
N LEU A 313 -12.54 -19.43 6.23
CA LEU A 313 -11.27 -19.92 5.69
C LEU A 313 -10.25 -20.11 6.80
N SER A 314 -9.40 -21.11 6.65
CA SER A 314 -8.33 -21.43 7.58
C SER A 314 -7.39 -20.24 7.78
N LEU A 315 -6.83 -20.11 8.99
CA LEU A 315 -5.85 -19.07 9.27
C LEU A 315 -4.61 -19.21 8.38
N GLU A 316 -4.17 -20.43 8.10
CA GLU A 316 -3.02 -20.70 7.21
C GLU A 316 -3.27 -20.14 5.80
N TYR A 317 -4.46 -20.37 5.22
CA TYR A 317 -4.78 -19.84 3.90
C TYR A 317 -4.94 -18.31 3.91
N ARG A 318 -5.60 -17.76 4.94
CA ARG A 318 -5.70 -16.30 5.13
C ARG A 318 -4.31 -15.65 5.23
N LEU A 319 -3.42 -16.20 6.04
CA LEU A 319 -2.04 -15.73 6.21
C LEU A 319 -1.24 -15.79 4.90
N ALA A 320 -1.36 -16.88 4.17
CA ALA A 320 -0.66 -17.04 2.89
C ALA A 320 -1.15 -16.02 1.84
N ARG A 321 -2.39 -15.56 1.90
CA ARG A 321 -2.91 -14.48 1.05
C ARG A 321 -2.53 -13.08 1.55
N THR A 322 -2.35 -12.90 2.86
CA THR A 322 -1.93 -11.64 3.46
C THR A 322 -0.52 -11.25 3.02
N ILE A 323 0.40 -12.21 2.92
CA ILE A 323 1.83 -11.95 2.68
C ILE A 323 2.15 -12.11 1.19
N HIS A 324 2.43 -10.99 0.51
CA HIS A 324 2.90 -11.00 -0.88
C HIS A 324 4.36 -10.55 -0.96
N ILE A 325 5.23 -11.43 -1.44
CA ILE A 325 6.67 -11.18 -1.56
C ILE A 325 6.98 -10.53 -2.92
N VAL A 326 7.78 -9.47 -2.90
CA VAL A 326 8.24 -8.75 -4.10
C VAL A 326 9.76 -8.86 -4.19
N PRO A 327 10.31 -9.72 -5.06
CA PRO A 327 11.76 -9.82 -5.25
C PRO A 327 12.37 -8.52 -5.76
N ILE A 328 13.42 -8.04 -5.10
CA ILE A 328 14.12 -6.82 -5.49
C ILE A 328 15.42 -7.20 -6.18
N ASN A 329 15.56 -6.78 -7.44
CA ASN A 329 16.80 -6.88 -8.19
C ASN A 329 16.93 -5.68 -9.14
N GLN A 330 18.10 -5.53 -9.76
CA GLN A 330 18.40 -4.37 -10.61
C GLN A 330 17.43 -4.25 -11.79
N THR A 331 16.97 -5.37 -12.35
CA THR A 331 16.03 -5.40 -13.49
C THR A 331 14.63 -4.94 -13.07
N THR A 332 14.09 -5.49 -11.99
CA THR A 332 12.74 -5.13 -11.50
C THR A 332 12.70 -3.67 -11.07
N VAL A 333 13.71 -3.24 -10.30
CA VAL A 333 13.87 -1.83 -9.90
C VAL A 333 14.01 -0.91 -11.11
N GLY A 334 14.84 -1.27 -12.10
CA GLY A 334 15.00 -0.48 -13.31
C GLY A 334 13.70 -0.32 -14.09
N ASN A 335 12.94 -1.40 -14.25
CA ASN A 335 11.64 -1.38 -14.92
C ASN A 335 10.63 -0.51 -14.18
N SER A 336 10.43 -0.74 -12.87
CA SER A 336 9.46 0.03 -12.07
C SER A 336 9.71 1.54 -12.13
N VAL A 337 10.98 1.95 -11.99
CA VAL A 337 11.33 3.37 -12.03
C VAL A 337 11.08 3.95 -13.43
N GLN A 338 11.35 3.21 -14.51
CA GLN A 338 11.01 3.64 -15.87
C GLN A 338 9.49 3.74 -16.11
N GLN A 339 8.69 2.85 -15.52
CA GLN A 339 7.23 2.95 -15.60
C GLN A 339 6.74 4.25 -14.92
N PHE A 340 7.28 4.60 -13.76
CA PHE A 340 6.98 5.87 -13.12
C PHE A 340 7.51 7.10 -13.86
N ASP A 341 8.65 6.99 -14.55
CA ASP A 341 9.09 8.04 -15.51
C ASP A 341 7.98 8.27 -16.56
N GLY A 342 7.40 7.18 -17.10
CA GLY A 342 6.26 7.25 -18.03
C GLY A 342 5.05 7.98 -17.44
N VAL A 343 4.68 7.65 -16.19
CA VAL A 343 3.57 8.32 -15.49
C VAL A 343 3.83 9.82 -15.32
N VAL A 344 5.05 10.22 -14.93
CA VAL A 344 5.43 11.63 -14.82
C VAL A 344 5.34 12.34 -16.18
N ALA A 345 5.80 11.70 -17.26
CA ALA A 345 5.69 12.24 -18.62
C ALA A 345 4.23 12.48 -19.03
N GLU A 346 3.32 11.56 -18.67
CA GLU A 346 1.90 11.72 -18.91
C GLU A 346 1.31 12.90 -18.10
N ILE A 347 1.60 12.99 -16.80
CA ILE A 347 1.14 14.09 -15.94
C ILE A 347 1.61 15.43 -16.49
N GLU A 348 2.89 15.58 -16.82
CA GLU A 348 3.43 16.83 -17.37
C GLU A 348 2.83 17.16 -18.74
N THR A 349 2.55 16.14 -19.56
CA THR A 349 1.83 16.34 -20.82
C THR A 349 0.40 16.83 -20.59
N SER A 350 -0.32 16.30 -19.60
CA SER A 350 -1.66 16.75 -19.21
C SER A 350 -1.65 18.19 -18.72
N ILE A 351 -0.69 18.55 -17.86
CA ILE A 351 -0.50 19.94 -17.38
C ILE A 351 -0.29 20.89 -18.55
N ARG A 352 0.57 20.50 -19.51
CA ARG A 352 0.85 21.32 -20.69
C ARG A 352 -0.39 21.49 -21.57
N LYS A 353 -1.15 20.42 -21.85
CA LYS A 353 -2.39 20.50 -22.64
C LYS A 353 -3.37 21.50 -22.00
N GLU A 354 -3.56 21.39 -20.69
CA GLU A 354 -4.43 22.29 -19.93
C GLU A 354 -3.93 23.73 -19.97
N SER A 355 -2.62 23.97 -19.77
CA SER A 355 -2.03 25.30 -19.82
C SER A 355 -2.16 25.99 -21.19
N LYS A 356 -2.29 25.19 -22.26
CA LYS A 356 -2.54 25.67 -23.64
C LYS A 356 -4.02 25.88 -23.95
N GLY A 357 -4.90 25.79 -22.95
CA GLY A 357 -6.34 26.03 -23.09
C GLY A 357 -7.17 24.79 -23.46
N SER A 358 -6.60 23.58 -23.40
CA SER A 358 -7.40 22.36 -23.59
C SER A 358 -8.28 22.12 -22.36
N ASN A 359 -9.54 21.74 -22.57
CA ASN A 359 -10.46 21.39 -21.48
C ASN A 359 -9.91 20.25 -20.60
N ILE A 360 -10.32 20.22 -19.32
CA ILE A 360 -9.86 19.21 -18.35
C ILE A 360 -10.14 17.78 -18.84
N SER A 361 -11.29 17.54 -19.45
CA SER A 361 -11.68 16.21 -19.96
C SER A 361 -10.74 15.70 -21.05
N ASN A 362 -10.21 16.59 -21.89
CA ASN A 362 -9.28 16.27 -22.98
C ASN A 362 -7.82 16.23 -22.52
N SER A 363 -7.52 16.93 -21.42
CA SER A 363 -6.17 17.00 -20.86
C SER A 363 -5.88 15.83 -19.93
N TRP A 364 -6.88 15.37 -19.17
CA TRP A 364 -6.71 14.37 -18.11
C TRP A 364 -7.55 13.14 -18.37
N ARG A 365 -6.86 12.01 -18.58
CA ARG A 365 -7.48 10.70 -18.80
C ARG A 365 -8.31 10.30 -17.59
N SER A 366 -9.55 9.88 -17.85
CA SER A 366 -10.37 9.17 -16.87
C SER A 366 -10.29 7.66 -17.10
N VAL A 367 -10.40 6.91 -16.01
CA VAL A 367 -10.48 5.45 -16.03
C VAL A 367 -11.79 5.06 -15.35
N HIS A 368 -12.65 4.36 -16.07
CA HIS A 368 -13.89 3.86 -15.48
C HIS A 368 -13.58 2.67 -14.57
N ASN A 369 -13.90 2.82 -13.28
CA ASN A 369 -13.80 1.76 -12.29
C ASN A 369 -14.98 1.92 -11.34
N SER A 370 -15.96 1.01 -11.39
CA SER A 370 -17.20 1.15 -10.61
C SER A 370 -16.93 1.49 -9.14
N ARG A 371 -16.06 0.77 -8.44
CA ARG A 371 -15.76 1.05 -7.02
C ARG A 371 -15.21 2.46 -6.79
N SER A 372 -14.26 2.89 -7.62
CA SER A 372 -13.65 4.22 -7.53
C SER A 372 -14.64 5.31 -7.93
N CYS A 373 -15.43 5.08 -8.99
CA CYS A 373 -16.44 5.99 -9.49
C CYS A 373 -17.59 6.18 -8.49
N THR A 374 -18.06 5.12 -7.82
CA THR A 374 -19.13 5.22 -6.81
C THR A 374 -18.74 6.16 -5.66
N VAL A 375 -17.45 6.17 -5.28
CA VAL A 375 -16.90 7.03 -4.23
C VAL A 375 -16.25 8.31 -4.75
N CYS A 376 -16.26 8.55 -6.06
CA CYS A 376 -15.68 9.75 -6.65
C CYS A 376 -16.66 10.93 -6.54
N ASP A 377 -16.16 12.04 -6.04
CA ASP A 377 -16.95 13.26 -5.79
C ASP A 377 -17.35 13.96 -7.08
N PHE A 378 -16.59 13.69 -8.14
CA PHE A 378 -16.76 14.29 -9.46
C PHE A 378 -17.59 13.40 -10.40
N LYS A 379 -18.17 12.31 -9.90
CA LYS A 379 -18.88 11.33 -10.73
C LYS A 379 -20.11 11.90 -11.45
N SER A 380 -20.74 12.92 -10.89
CA SER A 380 -21.94 13.56 -11.44
C SER A 380 -21.69 14.31 -12.76
N PHE A 381 -20.47 14.79 -12.98
CA PHE A 381 -20.08 15.54 -14.18
C PHE A 381 -18.92 14.89 -14.95
N CYS A 382 -18.50 13.69 -14.56
CA CYS A 382 -17.50 12.91 -15.28
C CYS A 382 -18.16 12.15 -16.44
N ASP A 383 -17.70 12.41 -17.66
CA ASP A 383 -18.14 11.74 -18.90
C ASP A 383 -18.02 10.20 -18.90
N THR A 384 -17.14 9.63 -18.07
CA THR A 384 -16.89 8.18 -18.00
C THR A 384 -17.41 7.51 -16.73
N SER A 385 -18.09 8.22 -15.82
CA SER A 385 -18.46 7.61 -14.52
C SER A 385 -19.51 6.51 -14.65
N GLY A 386 -20.32 6.48 -15.72
CA GLY A 386 -21.44 5.54 -15.90
C GLY A 386 -22.58 5.71 -14.87
N GLU A 387 -22.29 6.26 -13.70
CA GLU A 387 -23.18 6.61 -12.62
C GLU A 387 -23.45 8.13 -12.64
N GLN A 388 -24.32 8.57 -13.56
CA GLN A 388 -24.89 9.91 -13.47
C GLN A 388 -25.90 9.94 -12.31
N GLY A 389 -25.56 10.65 -11.24
CA GLY A 389 -26.41 10.78 -10.05
C GLY A 389 -26.00 11.99 -9.21
N THR A 390 -26.87 12.40 -8.29
CA THR A 390 -26.59 13.54 -7.40
C THR A 390 -25.34 13.27 -6.56
N PRO A 391 -24.52 14.31 -6.27
CA PRO A 391 -23.47 14.20 -5.27
C PRO A 391 -24.06 13.65 -3.97
N TYR A 392 -23.37 12.72 -3.32
CA TYR A 392 -23.77 12.34 -1.97
C TYR A 392 -23.51 13.54 -1.06
N ALA A 393 -24.53 13.98 -0.33
CA ALA A 393 -24.37 15.01 0.69
C ALA A 393 -23.34 14.55 1.74
N PRO A 394 -22.53 15.49 2.29
CA PRO A 394 -21.50 15.20 3.28
C PRO A 394 -22.01 14.48 4.53
#